data_AF-A0A4W2EH93-F1
#
_entry.id   AF-A0A4W2EH93-F1
#
_cell.length_a   1.000
_cell.length_b   1.000
_cell.length_c   1.000
_cell.angle_alpha   90.00
_cell.angle_beta   90.00
_cell.angle_gamma   90.00
#
_symmetry.space_group_name_H-M   'P 1'
#
loop_
_entity.id
_entity.type
_entity.pdbx_description
1 polymer ?
#
loop_
_entity_poly.entity_id
_entity_poly.type
_entity_poly.pdbx_seq_one_letter_code
_entity_poly.pdbx_strand_id
1 'polypeptide(L)'
;MSKRLRSSEVCADCSGPDPSWASVNRGTFICDECCSVHRSLGRHISQVRHLKHTPWPPTLLQMVETLYNNGANSIWEHSLLDPTSIMSGRRKANPQDKVHPNKAEFIRAKYQMLAFVHRLPCRDDDSVTAKDLSKQLHSSVRTGNLETCLRLLSLGAQANFFHPEKGNTPLHVASKAGQILQAELLAVYGADPGTQDSSGKTPVDYARQGGHHELAERLVEIQYELTDRLAFYLCGRKPDHKNGQHFIIPQMADSSLDLSELAKAAKKKLQSLSNHLFEELAMDVYDEVDRRETDAVWLATQNHSTLVTETTVVPFLPVNPEYSSTRNQGRQKLARFNAHEFATLVIDILSDAKRRQQGSPLSSSKDNVELILKTISNQHSVESQDNDQPDYDSVASDEDTDPEATASKAHRQKASRLEKQNSTPESDYDNTPNDRDLDDMGSSRKGRQRSSVWQSDSSGPDTAEPHVAPSPILPSTEDVIRKTEQITKNIQELLRAAQENKHDSYIPCSERIHVAVTEMAALFPKKPKSDMVRTSLRLLTSSAYRLQSECKKTLPGDPGPPTDIQLVTQQVIQCAYDIAKAAKQLVTITTKENNN
;
A
#
# COMPACT_ATOMS: atom_id res chain seq x y z
N MET A 1 12.14 -13.58 -44.43
CA MET A 1 10.85 -12.97 -44.04
C MET A 1 10.83 -12.85 -42.53
N SER A 2 10.73 -11.64 -41.98
CA SER A 2 10.65 -11.48 -40.52
C SER A 2 9.26 -11.91 -40.06
N LYS A 3 9.18 -12.90 -39.15
CA LYS A 3 7.92 -13.18 -38.46
C LYS A 3 7.61 -11.96 -37.59
N ARG A 4 6.53 -11.23 -37.87
CA ARG A 4 5.96 -10.33 -36.86
C ARG A 4 5.62 -11.20 -35.66
N LEU A 5 6.32 -10.96 -34.54
CA LEU A 5 5.98 -11.56 -33.25
C LEU A 5 4.51 -11.24 -32.95
N ARG A 6 3.80 -12.20 -32.36
CA ARG A 6 2.43 -11.96 -31.87
C ARG A 6 2.51 -10.95 -30.73
N SER A 7 1.49 -10.10 -30.57
CA SER A 7 1.50 -9.09 -29.49
C SER A 7 1.82 -9.72 -28.14
N SER A 8 1.22 -10.87 -27.83
CA SER A 8 1.44 -11.66 -26.60
C SER A 8 2.90 -12.06 -26.30
N GLU A 9 3.81 -12.04 -27.29
CA GLU A 9 5.22 -12.45 -27.14
C GLU A 9 6.13 -11.29 -26.68
N VAL A 10 5.61 -10.06 -26.58
CA VAL A 10 6.36 -8.86 -26.21
C VAL A 10 5.64 -8.02 -25.14
N CYS A 11 6.40 -7.22 -24.40
CA CYS A 11 5.91 -6.23 -23.46
C CYS A 11 5.29 -5.04 -24.22
N ALA A 12 4.08 -4.65 -23.83
CA ALA A 12 3.33 -3.56 -24.44
C ALA A 12 4.01 -2.19 -24.35
N ASP A 13 4.92 -1.97 -23.40
CA ASP A 13 5.49 -0.64 -23.13
C ASP A 13 6.94 -0.47 -23.62
N CYS A 14 7.78 -1.50 -23.46
CA CYS A 14 9.18 -1.46 -23.87
C CYS A 14 9.54 -2.40 -25.03
N SER A 15 8.59 -3.21 -25.52
CA SER A 15 8.81 -4.24 -26.55
C SER A 15 9.80 -5.35 -26.16
N GLY A 16 10.15 -5.48 -24.87
CA GLY A 16 10.98 -6.59 -24.37
C GLY A 16 10.26 -7.94 -24.50
N PRO A 17 10.98 -9.05 -24.70
CA PRO A 17 10.36 -10.37 -24.89
C PRO A 17 9.69 -10.90 -23.62
N ASP A 18 8.84 -11.92 -23.79
CA ASP A 18 8.32 -12.80 -22.73
C ASP A 18 7.75 -12.07 -21.49
N PRO A 19 6.70 -11.23 -21.65
CA PRO A 19 6.07 -10.55 -20.53
C PRO A 19 5.50 -11.54 -19.50
N SER A 20 5.68 -11.21 -18.23
CA SER A 20 5.31 -12.00 -17.04
C SER A 20 4.02 -11.52 -16.35
N TRP A 21 3.59 -10.29 -16.64
CA TRP A 21 2.46 -9.61 -16.02
C TRP A 21 1.44 -9.11 -17.05
N ALA A 22 0.24 -8.81 -16.57
CA ALA A 22 -0.81 -8.15 -17.32
C ALA A 22 -1.29 -6.88 -16.61
N SER A 23 -1.66 -5.86 -17.38
CA SER A 23 -2.51 -4.75 -16.95
C SER A 23 -3.93 -5.04 -17.43
N VAL A 24 -4.78 -5.54 -16.53
CA VAL A 24 -6.08 -6.15 -16.86
C VAL A 24 -7.02 -5.14 -17.51
N ASN A 25 -7.18 -3.96 -16.90
CA ASN A 25 -8.03 -2.88 -17.42
C ASN A 25 -7.47 -2.20 -18.68
N ARG A 26 -6.19 -2.39 -19.02
CA ARG A 26 -5.60 -1.85 -20.25
C ARG A 26 -5.56 -2.85 -21.41
N GLY A 27 -5.83 -4.14 -21.14
CA GLY A 27 -5.77 -5.19 -22.16
C GLY A 27 -4.36 -5.39 -22.70
N THR A 28 -3.33 -5.33 -21.83
CA THR A 28 -1.92 -5.40 -22.24
C THR A 28 -1.10 -6.35 -21.36
N PHE A 29 -0.10 -6.99 -21.96
CA PHE A 29 0.95 -7.73 -21.24
C PHE A 29 2.22 -6.89 -21.10
N ILE A 30 2.88 -6.99 -19.95
CA ILE A 30 4.04 -6.18 -19.57
C ILE A 30 5.11 -7.03 -18.87
N CYS A 31 6.38 -6.67 -19.05
CA CYS A 31 7.49 -7.31 -18.32
C CYS A 31 7.64 -6.74 -16.90
N ASP A 32 8.44 -7.42 -16.07
CA ASP A 32 8.68 -7.05 -14.67
C ASP A 32 9.09 -5.58 -14.49
N GLU A 33 10.08 -5.11 -15.25
CA GLU A 33 10.56 -3.72 -15.21
C GLU A 33 9.49 -2.66 -15.54
N CYS A 34 8.51 -3.00 -16.37
CA CYS A 34 7.37 -2.11 -16.64
C CYS A 34 6.30 -2.26 -15.55
N CYS A 35 6.10 -3.48 -15.03
CA CYS A 35 5.15 -3.76 -13.95
C CYS A 35 5.52 -3.05 -12.62
N SER A 36 6.80 -2.88 -12.30
CA SER A 36 7.23 -2.12 -11.12
C SER A 36 6.73 -0.66 -11.17
N VAL A 37 6.79 -0.04 -12.35
CA VAL A 37 6.21 1.29 -12.58
C VAL A 37 4.69 1.24 -12.48
N HIS A 38 4.02 0.29 -13.13
CA HIS A 38 2.54 0.17 -13.07
C HIS A 38 2.02 0.03 -11.63
N ARG A 39 2.72 -0.73 -10.77
CA ARG A 39 2.40 -0.84 -9.33
C ARG A 39 2.43 0.52 -8.62
N SER A 40 3.36 1.41 -8.98
CA SER A 40 3.45 2.76 -8.43
C SER A 40 2.32 3.71 -8.86
N LEU A 41 1.58 3.38 -9.93
CA LEU A 41 0.45 4.20 -10.42
C LEU A 41 -0.86 3.88 -9.69
N GLY A 42 -0.99 2.66 -9.16
CA GLY A 42 -2.21 2.21 -8.48
C GLY A 42 -3.33 1.75 -9.43
N ARG A 43 -4.31 1.03 -8.85
CA ARG A 43 -5.34 0.27 -9.57
C ARG A 43 -6.28 1.11 -10.43
N HIS A 44 -6.49 2.38 -10.06
CA HIS A 44 -7.29 3.34 -10.83
C HIS A 44 -6.65 3.64 -12.21
N ILE A 45 -5.32 3.54 -12.34
CA ILE A 45 -4.63 3.62 -13.63
C ILE A 45 -4.38 2.22 -14.21
N SER A 46 -3.83 1.29 -13.43
CA SER A 46 -3.47 -0.06 -13.88
C SER A 46 -3.74 -1.13 -12.82
N GLN A 47 -4.63 -2.07 -13.13
CA GLN A 47 -4.88 -3.27 -12.36
C GLN A 47 -3.86 -4.35 -12.77
N VAL A 48 -2.81 -4.57 -11.99
CA VAL A 48 -1.73 -5.52 -12.32
C VAL A 48 -2.05 -6.94 -11.85
N ARG A 49 -1.65 -7.96 -12.62
CA ARG A 49 -1.73 -9.37 -12.21
C ARG A 49 -0.66 -10.21 -12.88
N HIS A 50 -0.01 -11.10 -12.14
CA HIS A 50 1.02 -11.99 -12.69
C HIS A 50 0.38 -13.15 -13.47
N LEU A 51 0.89 -13.45 -14.67
CA LEU A 51 0.31 -14.42 -15.60
C LEU A 51 0.34 -15.88 -15.07
N LYS A 52 1.46 -16.31 -14.47
CA LYS A 52 1.68 -17.71 -14.03
C LYS A 52 1.53 -18.00 -12.53
N HIS A 53 1.81 -17.04 -11.64
CA HIS A 53 1.88 -17.26 -10.19
C HIS A 53 0.52 -17.12 -9.46
N THR A 54 -0.48 -16.47 -10.06
CA THR A 54 -1.84 -16.41 -9.52
C THR A 54 -2.78 -17.23 -10.41
N PRO A 55 -3.70 -18.04 -9.85
CA PRO A 55 -4.70 -18.71 -10.67
C PRO A 55 -5.64 -17.66 -11.27
N TRP A 56 -5.91 -17.75 -12.57
CA TRP A 56 -6.82 -16.86 -13.29
C TRP A 56 -8.19 -17.53 -13.49
N PRO A 57 -9.30 -16.79 -13.44
CA PRO A 57 -10.51 -17.19 -14.16
C PRO A 57 -10.16 -17.31 -15.65
N PRO A 58 -10.41 -18.46 -16.31
CA PRO A 58 -9.94 -18.70 -17.68
C PRO A 58 -10.43 -17.63 -18.67
N THR A 59 -11.70 -17.23 -18.53
CA THR A 59 -12.39 -16.21 -19.32
C THR A 59 -11.80 -14.81 -19.14
N LEU A 60 -11.32 -14.47 -17.94
CA LEU A 60 -10.67 -13.19 -17.65
C LEU A 60 -9.29 -13.11 -18.34
N LEU A 61 -8.49 -14.18 -18.28
CA LEU A 61 -7.20 -14.22 -18.98
C LEU A 61 -7.42 -14.19 -20.50
N GLN A 62 -8.37 -14.97 -21.01
CA GLN A 62 -8.75 -14.98 -22.42
C GLN A 62 -9.22 -13.59 -22.90
N MET A 63 -9.95 -12.83 -22.08
CA MET A 63 -10.37 -11.47 -22.40
C MET A 63 -9.16 -10.54 -22.59
N VAL A 64 -8.19 -10.57 -21.66
CA VAL A 64 -6.96 -9.76 -21.75
C VAL A 64 -6.08 -10.18 -22.94
N GLU A 65 -5.89 -11.49 -23.16
CA GLU A 65 -5.17 -12.02 -24.33
C GLU A 65 -5.82 -11.61 -25.65
N THR A 66 -7.15 -11.68 -25.72
CA THR A 66 -7.91 -11.31 -26.92
C THR A 66 -7.77 -9.81 -27.19
N LEU A 67 -7.91 -8.96 -26.17
CA LEU A 67 -7.66 -7.52 -26.30
C LEU A 67 -6.24 -7.23 -26.80
N TYR A 68 -5.23 -7.85 -26.19
CA TYR A 68 -3.84 -7.52 -26.50
C TYR A 68 -3.44 -7.97 -27.92
N ASN A 69 -3.87 -9.16 -28.32
CA ASN A 69 -3.64 -9.68 -29.67
C ASN A 69 -4.46 -8.97 -30.75
N ASN A 70 -5.63 -8.41 -30.43
CA ASN A 70 -6.45 -7.60 -31.33
C ASN A 70 -6.18 -6.09 -31.19
N GLY A 71 -4.99 -5.71 -30.73
CA GLY A 71 -4.51 -4.33 -30.89
C GLY A 71 -5.00 -3.32 -29.86
N ALA A 72 -5.39 -3.74 -28.65
CA ALA A 72 -5.68 -2.81 -27.54
C ALA A 72 -4.58 -1.75 -27.33
N ASN A 73 -3.32 -2.12 -27.55
CA ASN A 73 -2.19 -1.17 -27.46
C ASN A 73 -2.25 -0.01 -28.48
N SER A 74 -2.99 -0.15 -29.58
CA SER A 74 -3.20 0.92 -30.56
C SER A 74 -4.10 2.05 -30.06
N ILE A 75 -4.91 1.81 -29.03
CA ILE A 75 -5.67 2.84 -28.32
C ILE A 75 -4.71 3.73 -27.53
N TRP A 76 -3.79 3.09 -26.78
CA TRP A 76 -2.84 3.74 -25.88
C TRP A 76 -1.60 4.32 -26.57
N GLU A 77 -1.31 3.93 -27.81
CA GLU A 77 -0.14 4.38 -28.60
C GLU A 77 -0.55 4.99 -29.96
N HIS A 78 -1.80 5.41 -30.14
CA HIS A 78 -2.34 5.87 -31.43
C HIS A 78 -1.44 6.89 -32.14
N SER A 79 -0.99 7.94 -31.44
CA SER A 79 -0.14 8.98 -32.02
C SER A 79 1.30 8.53 -32.30
N LEU A 80 1.73 7.37 -31.79
CA LEU A 80 3.05 6.78 -32.08
C LEU A 80 2.99 5.85 -33.31
N LEU A 81 1.78 5.39 -33.67
CA LEU A 81 1.51 4.57 -34.84
C LEU A 81 1.16 5.41 -36.08
N ASP A 82 0.72 6.66 -35.89
CA ASP A 82 0.40 7.61 -36.95
C ASP A 82 1.68 8.18 -37.61
N PRO A 83 1.94 7.90 -38.91
CA PRO A 83 3.14 8.35 -39.60
C PRO A 83 3.34 9.88 -39.59
N THR A 84 2.28 10.66 -39.46
CA THR A 84 2.35 12.14 -39.41
C THR A 84 2.85 12.67 -38.07
N SER A 85 2.67 11.90 -36.99
CA SER A 85 2.97 12.31 -35.60
C SER A 85 4.35 11.86 -35.10
N ILE A 86 5.01 10.93 -35.80
CA ILE A 86 6.33 10.35 -35.45
C ILE A 86 7.46 11.40 -35.40
N MET A 87 7.32 12.54 -36.09
CA MET A 87 8.33 13.60 -36.14
C MET A 87 8.53 14.36 -34.82
N SER A 88 7.68 14.16 -33.81
CA SER A 88 7.65 14.95 -32.56
C SER A 88 8.71 14.56 -31.50
N GLY A 89 9.67 13.69 -31.82
CA GLY A 89 10.69 13.20 -30.87
C GLY A 89 10.16 12.25 -29.78
N ARG A 90 8.84 12.03 -29.72
CA ARG A 90 8.19 11.08 -28.81
C ARG A 90 8.47 9.65 -29.25
N ARG A 91 9.37 8.96 -28.54
CA ARG A 91 9.69 7.54 -28.81
C ARG A 91 9.14 6.64 -27.71
N LYS A 92 8.76 5.42 -28.11
CA LYS A 92 8.52 4.30 -27.20
C LYS A 92 9.82 3.90 -26.51
N ALA A 93 9.73 3.42 -25.27
CA ALA A 93 10.89 2.89 -24.56
C ALA A 93 11.39 1.59 -25.24
N ASN A 94 12.70 1.35 -25.18
CA ASN A 94 13.32 0.12 -25.68
C ASN A 94 13.50 -0.91 -24.56
N PRO A 95 13.74 -2.20 -24.87
CA PRO A 95 13.95 -3.22 -23.84
C PRO A 95 15.17 -2.92 -22.95
N GLN A 96 16.21 -2.29 -23.51
CA GLN A 96 17.46 -1.93 -22.83
C GLN A 96 17.45 -0.53 -22.20
N ASP A 97 16.39 0.28 -22.40
CA ASP A 97 16.30 1.57 -21.73
C ASP A 97 16.16 1.36 -20.21
N LYS A 98 16.76 2.24 -19.39
CA LYS A 98 16.68 2.14 -17.93
C LYS A 98 15.24 2.26 -17.44
N VAL A 99 14.90 1.56 -16.36
CA VAL A 99 13.60 1.72 -15.69
C VAL A 99 13.35 3.19 -15.36
N HIS A 100 14.35 3.85 -14.77
CA HIS A 100 14.34 5.28 -14.47
C HIS A 100 15.43 6.05 -15.24
N PRO A 101 15.10 7.22 -15.82
CA PRO A 101 13.75 7.78 -15.96
C PRO A 101 12.94 7.14 -17.10
N ASN A 102 13.60 6.52 -18.09
CA ASN A 102 13.07 6.32 -19.44
C ASN A 102 11.78 5.49 -19.54
N LYS A 103 11.76 4.25 -19.00
CA LYS A 103 10.54 3.42 -19.03
C LYS A 103 9.44 4.05 -18.16
N ALA A 104 9.81 4.59 -16.99
CA ALA A 104 8.86 5.17 -16.05
C ALA A 104 8.15 6.43 -16.59
N GLU A 105 8.86 7.33 -17.27
CA GLU A 105 8.27 8.49 -17.93
C GLU A 105 7.37 8.08 -19.09
N PHE A 106 7.80 7.13 -19.93
CA PHE A 106 6.97 6.63 -21.03
C PHE A 106 5.66 6.00 -20.54
N ILE A 107 5.71 5.17 -19.49
CA ILE A 107 4.54 4.50 -18.90
C ILE A 107 3.57 5.52 -18.28
N ARG A 108 4.07 6.54 -17.57
CA ARG A 108 3.22 7.63 -17.05
C ARG A 108 2.60 8.45 -18.18
N ALA A 109 3.39 8.83 -19.18
CA ALA A 109 2.88 9.52 -20.36
C ALA A 109 1.77 8.71 -21.05
N LYS A 110 1.96 7.40 -21.20
CA LYS A 110 1.03 6.49 -21.88
C LYS A 110 -0.31 6.29 -21.13
N TYR A 111 -0.27 5.96 -19.84
CA TYR A 111 -1.48 5.52 -19.11
C TYR A 111 -2.03 6.51 -18.09
N GLN A 112 -1.19 7.38 -17.53
CA GLN A 112 -1.60 8.39 -16.54
C GLN A 112 -1.93 9.72 -17.22
N MET A 113 -1.08 10.19 -18.14
CA MET A 113 -1.30 11.43 -18.90
C MET A 113 -2.07 11.23 -20.21
N LEU A 114 -2.26 9.98 -20.64
CA LEU A 114 -2.91 9.59 -21.91
C LEU A 114 -2.31 10.33 -23.13
N ALA A 115 -1.00 10.62 -23.12
CA ALA A 115 -0.33 11.53 -24.04
C ALA A 115 -0.28 11.09 -25.51
N PHE A 116 -0.70 9.86 -25.81
CA PHE A 116 -0.63 9.25 -27.15
C PHE A 116 -1.97 8.71 -27.66
N VAL A 117 -3.08 8.90 -26.93
CA VAL A 117 -4.42 8.45 -27.38
C VAL A 117 -4.94 9.33 -28.52
N HIS A 118 -5.88 8.83 -29.33
CA HIS A 118 -6.50 9.64 -30.40
C HIS A 118 -7.30 10.83 -29.87
N ARG A 119 -8.04 10.62 -28.77
CA ARG A 119 -8.83 11.64 -28.06
C ARG A 119 -8.81 11.32 -26.57
N LEU A 120 -8.68 12.36 -25.75
CA LEU A 120 -8.83 12.23 -24.30
C LEU A 120 -10.28 11.85 -23.95
N PRO A 121 -10.52 11.20 -22.79
CA PRO A 121 -11.87 10.99 -22.28
C PRO A 121 -12.63 12.30 -22.09
N CYS A 122 -13.96 12.23 -22.16
CA CYS A 122 -14.80 13.36 -21.80
C CYS A 122 -14.59 13.76 -20.33
N ARG A 123 -14.71 15.05 -20.03
CA ARG A 123 -14.73 15.56 -18.65
C ARG A 123 -15.98 15.07 -17.92
N ASP A 124 -15.91 14.93 -16.60
CA ASP A 124 -17.04 14.45 -15.79
C ASP A 124 -18.28 15.36 -15.87
N ASP A 125 -18.07 16.66 -16.05
CA ASP A 125 -19.14 17.65 -16.29
C ASP A 125 -19.83 17.47 -17.66
N ASP A 126 -19.20 16.82 -18.65
CA ASP A 126 -19.77 16.57 -19.98
C ASP A 126 -20.69 15.34 -19.97
N SER A 127 -21.78 15.48 -19.21
CA SER A 127 -22.79 14.43 -19.07
C SER A 127 -23.52 14.10 -20.37
N VAL A 128 -23.40 14.91 -21.43
CA VAL A 128 -24.01 14.64 -22.74
C VAL A 128 -23.13 13.65 -23.50
N THR A 129 -21.85 13.96 -23.70
CA THR A 129 -20.90 13.07 -24.38
C THR A 129 -20.78 11.73 -23.64
N ALA A 130 -20.70 11.75 -22.31
CA ALA A 130 -20.66 10.52 -21.50
C ALA A 130 -21.90 9.63 -21.72
N LYS A 131 -23.11 10.21 -21.79
CA LYS A 131 -24.35 9.45 -22.06
C LYS A 131 -24.36 8.86 -23.47
N ASP A 132 -23.93 9.61 -24.48
CA ASP A 132 -23.95 9.13 -25.87
C ASP A 132 -22.87 8.08 -26.15
N LEU A 133 -21.69 8.18 -25.53
CA LEU A 133 -20.70 7.11 -25.51
C LEU A 133 -21.22 5.86 -24.78
N SER A 134 -21.97 6.04 -23.69
CA SER A 134 -22.54 4.92 -22.92
C SER A 134 -23.69 4.20 -23.67
N LYS A 135 -24.51 4.92 -24.44
CA LYS A 135 -25.49 4.32 -25.38
C LYS A 135 -24.80 3.54 -26.50
N GLN A 136 -23.68 4.03 -27.01
CA GLN A 136 -22.86 3.29 -27.99
C GLN A 136 -22.32 2.00 -27.37
N LEU A 137 -21.74 2.08 -26.16
CA LEU A 137 -21.23 0.90 -25.44
C LEU A 137 -22.34 -0.14 -25.23
N HIS A 138 -23.51 0.28 -24.72
CA HIS A 138 -24.70 -0.56 -24.54
C HIS A 138 -25.10 -1.32 -25.83
N SER A 139 -24.97 -0.67 -26.99
CA SER A 139 -25.27 -1.29 -28.29
C SER A 139 -24.15 -2.22 -28.79
N SER A 140 -22.88 -1.87 -28.55
CA SER A 140 -21.69 -2.57 -29.06
C SER A 140 -21.42 -3.92 -28.38
N VAL A 141 -21.67 -4.01 -27.06
CA VAL A 141 -21.40 -5.22 -26.24
C VAL A 141 -22.26 -6.44 -26.60
N ARG A 142 -23.23 -6.27 -27.50
CA ARG A 142 -23.97 -7.38 -28.15
C ARG A 142 -23.10 -8.19 -29.12
N THR A 143 -21.93 -7.68 -29.49
CA THR A 143 -20.98 -8.31 -30.44
C THR A 143 -19.62 -8.56 -29.77
N GLY A 144 -18.84 -9.51 -30.29
CA GLY A 144 -17.54 -9.89 -29.71
C GLY A 144 -16.38 -8.91 -29.90
N ASN A 145 -16.62 -7.70 -30.42
CA ASN A 145 -15.55 -6.72 -30.64
C ASN A 145 -15.16 -6.01 -29.33
N LEU A 146 -14.20 -6.60 -28.61
CA LEU A 146 -13.65 -6.06 -27.35
C LEU A 146 -12.92 -4.73 -27.56
N GLU A 147 -12.20 -4.57 -28.67
CA GLU A 147 -11.42 -3.35 -28.97
C GLU A 147 -12.33 -2.11 -29.05
N THR A 148 -13.50 -2.24 -29.70
CA THR A 148 -14.52 -1.19 -29.78
C THR A 148 -15.04 -0.81 -28.39
N CYS A 149 -15.29 -1.79 -27.54
CA CYS A 149 -15.82 -1.56 -26.20
C CYS A 149 -14.76 -0.94 -25.28
N LEU A 150 -13.51 -1.43 -25.33
CA LEU A 150 -12.37 -0.81 -24.62
C LEU A 150 -12.14 0.63 -25.08
N ARG A 151 -12.25 0.90 -26.38
CA ARG A 151 -12.13 2.26 -26.94
C ARG A 151 -13.22 3.19 -26.41
N LEU A 152 -14.48 2.75 -26.36
CA LEU A 152 -15.58 3.53 -25.78
C LEU A 152 -15.37 3.78 -24.28
N LEU A 153 -14.96 2.77 -23.52
CA LEU A 153 -14.61 2.91 -22.10
C LEU A 153 -13.45 3.90 -21.90
N SER A 154 -12.42 3.85 -22.75
CA SER A 154 -11.28 4.80 -22.71
C SER A 154 -11.64 6.26 -23.02
N LEU A 155 -12.81 6.48 -23.63
CA LEU A 155 -13.36 7.81 -23.93
C LEU A 155 -14.32 8.34 -22.86
N GLY A 156 -14.65 7.56 -21.82
CA GLY A 156 -15.59 7.95 -20.76
C GLY A 156 -16.98 7.30 -20.83
N ALA A 157 -17.18 6.23 -21.64
CA ALA A 157 -18.39 5.42 -21.53
C ALA A 157 -18.46 4.73 -20.16
N GLN A 158 -19.64 4.73 -19.53
CA GLN A 158 -19.86 4.14 -18.22
C GLN A 158 -20.30 2.67 -18.34
N ALA A 159 -19.52 1.74 -17.78
CA ALA A 159 -19.81 0.31 -17.87
C ALA A 159 -21.13 -0.09 -17.19
N ASN A 160 -21.48 0.59 -16.09
CA ASN A 160 -22.75 0.39 -15.36
C ASN A 160 -23.87 1.37 -15.78
N PHE A 161 -23.79 1.97 -16.97
CA PHE A 161 -24.81 2.90 -17.48
C PHE A 161 -26.20 2.26 -17.53
N PHE A 162 -27.20 2.88 -16.89
CA PHE A 162 -28.59 2.44 -16.99
C PHE A 162 -29.29 3.16 -18.16
N HIS A 163 -29.63 2.43 -19.23
CA HIS A 163 -30.20 3.04 -20.43
C HIS A 163 -31.68 3.45 -20.20
N PRO A 164 -32.04 4.75 -20.26
CA PRO A 164 -33.38 5.21 -19.87
C PRO A 164 -34.52 4.57 -20.67
N GLU A 165 -34.38 4.48 -22.00
CA GLU A 165 -35.42 3.92 -22.88
C GLU A 165 -35.45 2.38 -22.97
N LYS A 166 -34.36 1.70 -22.60
CA LYS A 166 -34.26 0.22 -22.68
C LYS A 166 -34.39 -0.45 -21.31
N GLY A 167 -34.28 0.34 -20.24
CA GLY A 167 -34.46 -0.10 -18.86
C GLY A 167 -33.39 -1.05 -18.34
N ASN A 168 -32.20 -1.09 -18.95
CA ASN A 168 -31.15 -2.06 -18.60
C ASN A 168 -29.72 -1.54 -18.86
N THR A 169 -28.72 -2.25 -18.33
CA THR A 169 -27.29 -1.88 -18.44
C THR A 169 -26.57 -2.65 -19.56
N PRO A 170 -25.38 -2.20 -20.02
CA PRO A 170 -24.55 -2.96 -20.96
C PRO A 170 -24.33 -4.42 -20.55
N LEU A 171 -24.17 -4.70 -19.25
CA LEU A 171 -23.94 -6.05 -18.75
C LEU A 171 -25.15 -6.97 -18.97
N HIS A 172 -26.37 -6.44 -18.90
CA HIS A 172 -27.59 -7.19 -19.28
C HIS A 172 -27.58 -7.58 -20.76
N VAL A 173 -27.15 -6.66 -21.64
CA VAL A 173 -27.08 -6.90 -23.09
C VAL A 173 -26.02 -7.96 -23.41
N ALA A 174 -24.83 -7.84 -22.84
CA ALA A 174 -23.77 -8.84 -22.98
C ALA A 174 -24.21 -10.22 -22.48
N SER A 175 -24.86 -10.28 -21.31
CA SER A 175 -25.33 -11.52 -20.69
C SER A 175 -26.42 -12.23 -21.51
N LYS A 176 -27.40 -11.47 -22.01
CA LYS A 176 -28.45 -11.99 -22.90
C LYS A 176 -27.89 -12.50 -24.23
N ALA A 177 -26.80 -11.88 -24.71
CA ALA A 177 -26.12 -12.23 -25.97
C ALA A 177 -25.01 -13.30 -25.81
N GLY A 178 -24.77 -13.83 -24.60
CA GLY A 178 -23.73 -14.82 -24.33
C GLY A 178 -22.30 -14.29 -24.50
N GLN A 179 -22.09 -12.97 -24.49
CA GLN A 179 -20.80 -12.34 -24.77
C GLN A 179 -19.90 -12.34 -23.53
N ILE A 180 -19.38 -13.52 -23.16
CA ILE A 180 -18.63 -13.73 -21.91
C ILE A 180 -17.41 -12.82 -21.75
N LEU A 181 -16.64 -12.60 -22.81
CA LEU A 181 -15.48 -11.70 -22.75
C LEU A 181 -15.89 -10.22 -22.64
N GLN A 182 -17.05 -9.83 -23.16
CA GLN A 182 -17.58 -8.47 -22.96
C GLN A 182 -18.05 -8.28 -21.51
N ALA A 183 -18.64 -9.31 -20.90
CA ALA A 183 -19.03 -9.27 -19.51
C ALA A 183 -17.81 -9.12 -18.57
N GLU A 184 -16.71 -9.84 -18.83
CA GLU A 184 -15.43 -9.67 -18.11
C GLU A 184 -14.88 -8.24 -18.26
N LEU A 185 -14.84 -7.70 -19.48
CA LEU A 185 -14.36 -6.32 -19.71
C LEU A 185 -15.23 -5.28 -19.00
N LEU A 186 -16.55 -5.42 -19.05
CA LEU A 186 -17.48 -4.54 -18.34
C LEU A 186 -17.31 -4.63 -16.82
N ALA A 187 -17.12 -5.83 -16.27
CA ALA A 187 -16.88 -6.06 -14.85
C ALA A 187 -15.56 -5.44 -14.36
N VAL A 188 -14.48 -5.55 -15.14
CA VAL A 188 -13.18 -4.89 -14.86
C VAL A 188 -13.31 -3.37 -14.79
N TYR A 189 -14.30 -2.80 -15.48
CA TYR A 189 -14.67 -1.38 -15.47
C TYR A 189 -15.86 -1.05 -14.53
N GLY A 190 -16.22 -1.95 -13.61
CA GLY A 190 -17.19 -1.69 -12.54
C GLY A 190 -18.68 -1.86 -12.91
N ALA A 191 -19.01 -2.63 -13.96
CA ALA A 191 -20.38 -3.07 -14.17
C ALA A 191 -20.80 -4.10 -13.12
N ASP A 192 -21.95 -3.89 -12.49
CA ASP A 192 -22.44 -4.72 -11.37
C ASP A 192 -23.37 -5.86 -11.85
N PRO A 193 -23.03 -7.14 -11.60
CA PRO A 193 -23.91 -8.28 -11.91
C PRO A 193 -25.16 -8.39 -11.02
N GLY A 194 -25.22 -7.65 -9.91
CA GLY A 194 -26.39 -7.61 -9.00
C GLY A 194 -27.47 -6.60 -9.40
N THR A 195 -27.15 -5.64 -10.28
CA THR A 195 -28.08 -4.57 -10.69
C THR A 195 -29.29 -5.15 -11.42
N GLN A 196 -30.49 -4.75 -11.03
CA GLN A 196 -31.74 -5.16 -11.67
C GLN A 196 -32.15 -4.22 -12.81
N ASP A 197 -32.69 -4.78 -13.89
CA ASP A 197 -33.34 -4.04 -14.96
C ASP A 197 -34.77 -3.58 -14.59
N SER A 198 -35.43 -2.83 -15.48
CA SER A 198 -36.83 -2.40 -15.31
C SER A 198 -37.86 -3.55 -15.28
N SER A 199 -37.45 -4.80 -15.50
CA SER A 199 -38.28 -6.01 -15.29
C SER A 199 -37.93 -6.76 -13.99
N GLY A 200 -37.02 -6.22 -13.17
CA GLY A 200 -36.54 -6.83 -11.92
C GLY A 200 -35.52 -7.95 -12.11
N LYS A 201 -35.01 -8.15 -13.33
CA LYS A 201 -34.06 -9.23 -13.68
C LYS A 201 -32.63 -8.72 -13.61
N THR A 202 -31.72 -9.58 -13.18
CA THR A 202 -30.27 -9.33 -13.19
C THR A 202 -29.61 -9.78 -14.50
N PRO A 203 -28.37 -9.37 -14.81
CA PRO A 203 -27.57 -9.96 -15.88
C PRO A 203 -27.43 -11.49 -15.75
N VAL A 204 -27.28 -12.01 -14.53
CA VAL A 204 -27.21 -13.45 -14.24
C VAL A 204 -28.48 -14.17 -14.71
N ASP A 205 -29.65 -13.58 -14.49
CA ASP A 205 -30.93 -14.16 -14.92
C ASP A 205 -31.05 -14.22 -16.44
N TYR A 206 -30.54 -13.22 -17.17
CA TYR A 206 -30.50 -13.23 -18.63
C TYR A 206 -29.50 -14.25 -19.19
N ALA A 207 -28.34 -14.42 -18.55
CA ALA A 207 -27.40 -15.47 -18.93
C ALA A 207 -28.03 -16.86 -18.77
N ARG A 208 -28.70 -17.13 -17.64
CA ARG A 208 -29.46 -18.38 -17.41
C ARG A 208 -30.58 -18.59 -18.42
N GLN A 209 -31.40 -17.56 -18.66
CA GLN A 209 -32.51 -17.62 -19.63
C GLN A 209 -32.04 -17.82 -21.08
N GLY A 210 -30.84 -17.36 -21.43
CA GLY A 210 -30.21 -17.58 -22.73
C GLY A 210 -29.51 -18.93 -22.90
N GLY A 211 -29.44 -19.77 -21.85
CA GLY A 211 -28.67 -21.03 -21.85
C GLY A 211 -27.16 -20.84 -21.65
N HIS A 212 -26.70 -19.63 -21.34
CA HIS A 212 -25.29 -19.28 -21.17
C HIS A 212 -24.80 -19.61 -19.76
N HIS A 213 -24.83 -20.89 -19.40
CA HIS A 213 -24.59 -21.35 -18.02
C HIS A 213 -23.19 -21.00 -17.49
N GLU A 214 -22.14 -21.13 -18.30
CA GLU A 214 -20.77 -20.72 -17.93
C GLU A 214 -20.70 -19.23 -17.57
N LEU A 215 -21.33 -18.38 -18.39
CA LEU A 215 -21.42 -16.94 -18.11
C LEU A 215 -22.27 -16.66 -16.85
N ALA A 216 -23.35 -17.40 -16.62
CA ALA A 216 -24.16 -17.24 -15.41
C ALA A 216 -23.39 -17.60 -14.13
N GLU A 217 -22.59 -18.68 -14.16
CA GLU A 217 -21.70 -19.03 -13.04
C GLU A 217 -20.61 -17.96 -12.85
N ARG A 218 -19.96 -17.55 -13.94
CA ARG A 218 -18.89 -16.55 -13.90
C ARG A 218 -19.36 -15.17 -13.42
N LEU A 219 -20.58 -14.74 -13.77
CA LEU A 219 -21.17 -13.50 -13.26
C LEU A 219 -21.44 -13.55 -11.76
N VAL A 220 -21.76 -14.71 -11.20
CA VAL A 220 -21.88 -14.88 -9.74
C VAL A 220 -20.50 -14.76 -9.09
N GLU A 221 -19.46 -15.39 -9.62
CA GLU A 221 -18.08 -15.18 -9.12
C GLU A 221 -17.67 -13.70 -9.16
N ILE A 222 -17.99 -12.98 -10.25
CA ILE A 222 -17.71 -11.55 -10.38
C ILE A 222 -18.46 -10.74 -9.31
N GLN A 223 -19.73 -11.07 -9.03
CA GLN A 223 -20.56 -10.40 -8.03
C GLN A 223 -19.95 -10.47 -6.62
N TYR A 224 -19.27 -11.58 -6.28
CA TYR A 224 -18.67 -11.81 -4.96
C TYR A 224 -17.15 -11.63 -4.93
N GLU A 225 -16.48 -11.29 -6.04
CA GLU A 225 -15.01 -11.24 -6.17
C GLU A 225 -14.33 -10.43 -5.05
N LEU A 226 -14.97 -9.35 -4.57
CA LEU A 226 -14.47 -8.59 -3.42
C LEU A 226 -14.37 -9.47 -2.16
N THR A 227 -15.48 -10.04 -1.72
CA THR A 227 -15.54 -10.86 -0.50
C THR A 227 -14.83 -12.20 -0.66
N ASP A 228 -14.84 -12.77 -1.86
CA ASP A 228 -14.08 -13.96 -2.21
C ASP A 228 -12.58 -13.76 -2.02
N ARG A 229 -12.05 -12.63 -2.50
CA ARG A 229 -10.63 -12.32 -2.36
C ARG A 229 -10.25 -12.04 -0.91
N LEU A 230 -11.08 -11.30 -0.18
CA LEU A 230 -10.91 -11.07 1.25
C LEU A 230 -10.89 -12.39 2.06
N ALA A 231 -11.77 -13.34 1.74
CA ALA A 231 -11.78 -14.66 2.38
C ALA A 231 -10.55 -15.50 1.97
N PHE A 232 -10.21 -15.50 0.67
CA PHE A 232 -9.06 -16.24 0.14
C PHE A 232 -7.74 -15.78 0.77
N TYR A 233 -7.54 -14.47 0.94
CA TYR A 233 -6.36 -13.88 1.58
C TYR A 233 -6.09 -14.43 2.99
N LEU A 234 -7.15 -14.74 3.76
CA LEU A 234 -7.02 -15.24 5.13
C LEU A 234 -6.98 -16.77 5.26
N CYS A 235 -7.64 -17.52 4.37
CA CYS A 235 -7.80 -18.97 4.54
C CYS A 235 -7.48 -19.83 3.30
N GLY A 236 -7.06 -19.23 2.19
CA GLY A 236 -6.71 -19.92 0.94
C GLY A 236 -7.88 -20.63 0.26
N ARG A 237 -9.13 -20.26 0.58
CA ARG A 237 -10.36 -20.89 0.08
C ARG A 237 -11.36 -19.83 -0.38
N LYS A 238 -12.09 -20.16 -1.44
CA LYS A 238 -13.25 -19.39 -1.93
C LYS A 238 -14.57 -20.11 -1.57
N PRO A 239 -15.70 -19.40 -1.44
CA PRO A 239 -17.02 -20.00 -1.19
C PRO A 239 -17.51 -20.87 -2.35
N ASP A 240 -18.32 -21.88 -2.07
CA ASP A 240 -18.97 -22.68 -3.12
C ASP A 240 -20.30 -22.04 -3.55
N HIS A 241 -20.20 -21.14 -4.53
CA HIS A 241 -21.35 -20.45 -5.09
C HIS A 241 -22.36 -21.37 -5.78
N LYS A 242 -21.96 -22.56 -6.26
CA LYS A 242 -22.86 -23.50 -6.94
C LYS A 242 -23.87 -24.11 -5.97
N ASN A 243 -23.43 -24.32 -4.73
CA ASN A 243 -24.26 -24.77 -3.62
C ASN A 243 -24.93 -23.63 -2.83
N GLY A 244 -24.95 -22.40 -3.37
CA GLY A 244 -25.55 -21.23 -2.72
C GLY A 244 -24.76 -20.67 -1.54
N GLN A 245 -23.53 -21.15 -1.31
CA GLN A 245 -22.65 -20.58 -0.30
C GLN A 245 -21.87 -19.41 -0.92
N HIS A 246 -22.32 -18.19 -0.66
CA HIS A 246 -21.69 -16.96 -1.18
C HIS A 246 -20.69 -16.30 -0.23
N PHE A 247 -20.52 -16.82 1.00
CA PHE A 247 -19.56 -16.27 1.97
C PHE A 247 -18.82 -17.38 2.74
N ILE A 248 -17.55 -17.10 3.03
CA ILE A 248 -16.75 -17.78 4.07
C ILE A 248 -16.38 -16.70 5.10
N ILE A 249 -16.61 -17.00 6.38
CA ILE A 249 -16.19 -16.14 7.50
C ILE A 249 -15.08 -16.90 8.24
N PRO A 250 -13.80 -16.49 8.12
CA PRO A 250 -12.70 -17.11 8.85
C PRO A 250 -12.84 -16.90 10.37
N GLN A 251 -12.29 -17.84 11.15
CA GLN A 251 -12.17 -17.71 12.61
C GLN A 251 -10.70 -17.47 12.98
N MET A 252 -10.46 -16.58 13.94
CA MET A 252 -9.14 -16.39 14.53
C MET A 252 -8.81 -17.55 15.48
N ALA A 253 -7.56 -18.04 15.46
CA ALA A 253 -7.14 -19.16 16.30
C ALA A 253 -7.23 -18.86 17.81
N ASP A 254 -7.02 -17.61 18.21
CA ASP A 254 -7.05 -17.14 19.60
C ASP A 254 -8.45 -16.68 20.06
N SER A 255 -9.51 -17.35 19.61
CA SER A 255 -10.91 -17.02 19.94
C SER A 255 -11.30 -17.17 21.42
N SER A 256 -10.36 -17.62 22.26
CA SER A 256 -10.49 -17.72 23.73
C SER A 256 -10.05 -16.46 24.48
N LEU A 257 -9.38 -15.51 23.83
CA LEU A 257 -9.14 -14.19 24.39
C LEU A 257 -10.34 -13.30 24.08
N ASP A 258 -10.94 -12.74 25.13
CA ASP A 258 -12.07 -11.81 25.04
C ASP A 258 -11.81 -10.77 23.94
N LEU A 259 -12.70 -10.68 22.95
CA LEU A 259 -12.61 -9.67 21.90
C LEU A 259 -12.49 -8.31 22.59
N SER A 260 -11.32 -7.68 22.49
CA SER A 260 -11.01 -6.44 23.19
C SER A 260 -12.18 -5.45 23.06
N GLU A 261 -12.51 -4.73 24.12
CA GLU A 261 -13.58 -3.72 24.06
C GLU A 261 -13.34 -2.70 22.94
N LEU A 262 -12.07 -2.46 22.58
CA LEU A 262 -11.69 -1.69 21.40
C LEU A 262 -12.12 -2.34 20.08
N ALA A 263 -11.97 -3.66 19.93
CA ALA A 263 -12.42 -4.41 18.76
C ALA A 263 -13.96 -4.48 18.68
N LYS A 264 -14.65 -4.72 19.82
CA LYS A 264 -16.11 -4.64 19.91
C LYS A 264 -16.62 -3.24 19.52
N ALA A 265 -15.96 -2.17 19.96
CA ALA A 265 -16.28 -0.80 19.59
C ALA A 265 -15.99 -0.49 18.11
N ALA A 266 -14.87 -0.97 17.56
CA ALA A 266 -14.53 -0.83 16.15
C ALA A 266 -15.56 -1.52 15.24
N LYS A 267 -15.99 -2.74 15.59
CA LYS A 267 -17.04 -3.49 14.89
C LYS A 267 -18.38 -2.75 14.91
N LYS A 268 -18.78 -2.16 16.06
CA LYS A 268 -19.97 -1.30 16.15
C LYS A 268 -19.86 -0.06 15.26
N LYS A 269 -18.69 0.58 15.17
CA LYS A 269 -18.45 1.70 14.23
C LYS A 269 -18.58 1.25 12.77
N LEU A 270 -17.97 0.14 12.38
CA LEU A 270 -18.12 -0.44 11.03
C LEU A 270 -19.60 -0.70 10.68
N GLN A 271 -20.34 -1.30 11.61
CA GLN A 271 -21.78 -1.60 11.46
C GLN A 271 -22.66 -0.36 11.33
N SER A 272 -22.24 0.78 11.88
CA SER A 272 -22.95 2.07 11.78
C SER A 272 -22.84 2.75 10.41
N LEU A 273 -21.92 2.30 9.55
CA LEU A 273 -21.79 2.84 8.18
C LEU A 273 -23.03 2.50 7.33
N SER A 274 -23.41 3.44 6.45
CA SER A 274 -24.35 3.16 5.35
C SER A 274 -23.76 2.13 4.39
N ASN A 275 -24.59 1.47 3.57
CA ASN A 275 -24.11 0.48 2.60
C ASN A 275 -23.06 1.08 1.66
N HIS A 276 -23.31 2.26 1.10
CA HIS A 276 -22.36 2.99 0.27
C HIS A 276 -21.01 3.21 0.98
N LEU A 277 -21.00 3.80 2.19
CA LEU A 277 -19.74 4.05 2.92
C LEU A 277 -19.02 2.75 3.34
N PHE A 278 -19.78 1.68 3.58
CA PHE A 278 -19.24 0.35 3.84
C PHE A 278 -18.60 -0.26 2.57
N GLU A 279 -19.22 -0.12 1.42
CA GLU A 279 -18.72 -0.57 0.12
C GLU A 279 -17.43 0.19 -0.26
N GLU A 280 -17.37 1.51 -0.07
CA GLU A 280 -16.15 2.30 -0.28
C GLU A 280 -14.98 1.83 0.62
N LEU A 281 -15.25 1.54 1.89
CA LEU A 281 -14.24 0.98 2.81
C LEU A 281 -13.84 -0.45 2.43
N ALA A 282 -14.79 -1.27 1.99
CA ALA A 282 -14.53 -2.63 1.54
C ALA A 282 -13.65 -2.65 0.28
N MET A 283 -13.84 -1.71 -0.65
CA MET A 283 -12.96 -1.49 -1.80
C MET A 283 -11.56 -1.01 -1.39
N ASP A 284 -11.45 -0.10 -0.41
CA ASP A 284 -10.16 0.37 0.10
C ASP A 284 -9.37 -0.78 0.78
N VAL A 285 -10.04 -1.71 1.47
CA VAL A 285 -9.41 -2.91 2.04
C VAL A 285 -9.10 -3.98 0.99
N TYR A 286 -9.94 -4.13 -0.04
CA TYR A 286 -9.66 -4.99 -1.19
C TYR A 286 -8.39 -4.55 -1.92
N ASP A 287 -8.21 -3.25 -2.12
CA ASP A 287 -7.00 -2.68 -2.73
C ASP A 287 -5.74 -3.00 -1.89
N GLU A 288 -5.81 -2.92 -0.56
CA GLU A 288 -4.67 -3.29 0.30
C GLU A 288 -4.39 -4.80 0.30
N VAL A 289 -5.40 -5.66 0.20
CA VAL A 289 -5.21 -7.10 -0.05
C VAL A 289 -4.51 -7.33 -1.38
N ASP A 290 -4.98 -6.70 -2.47
CA ASP A 290 -4.35 -6.78 -3.80
C ASP A 290 -2.89 -6.32 -3.77
N ARG A 291 -2.59 -5.26 -3.03
CA ARG A 291 -1.22 -4.76 -2.81
C ARG A 291 -0.36 -5.78 -2.06
N ARG A 292 -0.83 -6.30 -0.92
CA ARG A 292 -0.08 -7.28 -0.09
C ARG A 292 0.17 -8.60 -0.83
N GLU A 293 -0.81 -9.10 -1.57
CA GLU A 293 -0.65 -10.28 -2.43
C GLU A 293 0.34 -10.01 -3.57
N THR A 294 0.24 -8.85 -4.23
CA THR A 294 1.16 -8.48 -5.32
C THR A 294 2.60 -8.32 -4.82
N ASP A 295 2.81 -7.77 -3.62
CA ASP A 295 4.13 -7.70 -2.98
C ASP A 295 4.71 -9.10 -2.73
N ALA A 296 3.90 -10.05 -2.26
CA ALA A 296 4.34 -11.42 -2.03
C ALA A 296 4.70 -12.14 -3.35
N VAL A 297 3.88 -11.97 -4.40
CA VAL A 297 4.18 -12.49 -5.74
C VAL A 297 5.45 -11.85 -6.29
N TRP A 298 5.62 -10.54 -6.14
CA TRP A 298 6.81 -9.81 -6.59
C TRP A 298 8.09 -10.34 -5.94
N LEU A 299 8.10 -10.52 -4.61
CA LEU A 299 9.22 -11.11 -3.88
C LEU A 299 9.51 -12.57 -4.30
N ALA A 300 8.48 -13.32 -4.71
CA ALA A 300 8.63 -14.70 -5.17
C ALA A 300 9.08 -14.83 -6.64
N THR A 301 8.91 -13.79 -7.47
CA THR A 301 9.21 -13.85 -8.91
C THR A 301 10.43 -13.03 -9.32
N GLN A 302 10.86 -12.04 -8.54
CA GLN A 302 12.04 -11.22 -8.86
C GLN A 302 13.36 -11.85 -8.42
N ASN A 303 14.39 -11.62 -9.22
CA ASN A 303 15.77 -11.93 -8.85
C ASN A 303 16.29 -10.98 -7.75
N HIS A 304 17.16 -11.49 -6.87
CA HIS A 304 17.74 -10.71 -5.76
C HIS A 304 18.36 -9.36 -6.18
N SER A 305 18.98 -9.28 -7.37
CA SER A 305 19.55 -8.04 -7.90
C SER A 305 18.49 -6.94 -8.09
N THR A 306 17.32 -7.31 -8.65
CA THR A 306 16.19 -6.38 -8.85
C THR A 306 15.68 -5.87 -7.51
N LEU A 307 15.43 -6.78 -6.55
CA LEU A 307 14.88 -6.44 -5.23
C LEU A 307 15.79 -5.51 -4.40
N VAL A 308 17.10 -5.56 -4.58
CA VAL A 308 18.07 -4.70 -3.87
C VAL A 308 18.26 -3.34 -4.56
N THR A 309 17.93 -3.23 -5.86
CA THR A 309 18.11 -2.00 -6.65
C THR A 309 16.80 -1.24 -6.93
N GLU A 310 15.66 -1.80 -6.55
CA GLU A 310 14.35 -1.24 -6.85
C GLU A 310 14.04 0.03 -6.05
N THR A 311 13.89 1.16 -6.75
CA THR A 311 13.49 2.45 -6.18
C THR A 311 11.98 2.75 -6.31
N THR A 312 11.20 1.84 -6.90
CA THR A 312 9.76 1.99 -7.22
C THR A 312 8.80 1.44 -6.17
N VAL A 313 9.28 0.74 -5.15
CA VAL A 313 8.40 0.11 -4.15
C VAL A 313 7.71 1.18 -3.30
N VAL A 314 6.43 1.42 -3.56
CA VAL A 314 5.57 2.22 -2.69
C VAL A 314 5.04 1.29 -1.58
N PRO A 315 5.40 1.50 -0.30
CA PRO A 315 5.08 0.57 0.79
C PRO A 315 3.62 0.64 1.27
N PHE A 316 2.77 1.37 0.54
CA PHE A 316 1.36 1.63 0.83
C PHE A 316 0.62 1.90 -0.49
N LEU A 317 -0.71 1.99 -0.44
CA LEU A 317 -1.52 2.27 -1.64
C LEU A 317 -1.15 3.62 -2.30
N PRO A 318 -0.88 3.65 -3.63
CA PRO A 318 -0.67 4.88 -4.36
C PRO A 318 -1.86 5.85 -4.24
N VAL A 319 -1.55 7.15 -4.29
CA VAL A 319 -2.56 8.21 -4.27
C VAL A 319 -3.42 8.13 -5.52
N ASN A 320 -4.74 8.16 -5.35
CA ASN A 320 -5.69 8.39 -6.44
C ASN A 320 -6.08 9.87 -6.45
N PRO A 321 -5.80 10.64 -7.53
CA PRO A 321 -6.20 12.05 -7.64
C PRO A 321 -7.71 12.28 -7.50
N GLU A 322 -8.54 11.31 -7.90
CA GLU A 322 -10.01 11.38 -7.82
C GLU A 322 -10.55 11.25 -6.38
N TYR A 323 -9.68 10.91 -5.42
CA TYR A 323 -10.06 10.74 -4.02
C TYR A 323 -9.58 11.91 -3.16
N SER A 324 -10.41 12.30 -2.18
CA SER A 324 -10.01 13.31 -1.18
C SER A 324 -8.75 12.89 -0.43
N SER A 325 -8.02 13.89 0.08
CA SER A 325 -6.83 13.68 0.93
C SER A 325 -7.13 12.77 2.12
N THR A 326 -8.28 12.94 2.77
CA THR A 326 -8.75 12.10 3.88
C THR A 326 -8.92 10.63 3.46
N ARG A 327 -9.51 10.36 2.29
CA ARG A 327 -9.67 8.98 1.80
C ARG A 327 -8.33 8.35 1.41
N ASN A 328 -7.48 9.08 0.69
CA ASN A 328 -6.12 8.63 0.39
C ASN A 328 -5.31 8.33 1.65
N GLN A 329 -5.40 9.18 2.69
CA GLN A 329 -4.77 8.94 3.98
C GLN A 329 -5.35 7.69 4.68
N GLY A 330 -6.66 7.46 4.60
CA GLY A 330 -7.32 6.25 5.10
C GLY A 330 -6.76 4.98 4.44
N ARG A 331 -6.74 4.95 3.11
CA ARG A 331 -6.15 3.87 2.29
C ARG A 331 -4.69 3.59 2.66
N GLN A 332 -3.87 4.63 2.79
CA GLN A 332 -2.46 4.48 3.14
C GLN A 332 -2.23 4.03 4.58
N LYS A 333 -3.11 4.38 5.52
CA LYS A 333 -3.06 3.89 6.90
C LYS A 333 -3.26 2.37 7.01
N LEU A 334 -3.95 1.72 6.06
CA LEU A 334 -4.12 0.26 6.04
C LEU A 334 -2.79 -0.51 5.97
N ALA A 335 -1.77 0.05 5.31
CA ALA A 335 -0.44 -0.55 5.24
C ALA A 335 0.28 -0.60 6.61
N ARG A 336 -0.16 0.20 7.60
CA ARG A 336 0.38 0.18 8.97
C ARG A 336 -0.20 -0.94 9.84
N PHE A 337 -1.31 -1.57 9.43
CA PHE A 337 -1.95 -2.63 10.20
C PHE A 337 -1.07 -3.87 10.18
N ASN A 338 -0.76 -4.39 11.38
CA ASN A 338 -0.09 -5.68 11.51
C ASN A 338 -1.03 -6.83 11.05
N ALA A 339 -0.49 -8.05 10.94
CA ALA A 339 -1.25 -9.19 10.42
C ALA A 339 -2.54 -9.49 11.21
N HIS A 340 -2.51 -9.36 12.54
CA HIS A 340 -3.66 -9.61 13.41
C HIS A 340 -4.73 -8.51 13.32
N GLU A 341 -4.32 -7.24 13.33
CA GLU A 341 -5.21 -6.09 13.15
C GLU A 341 -5.91 -6.13 11.79
N PHE A 342 -5.15 -6.42 10.72
CA PHE A 342 -5.68 -6.47 9.37
C PHE A 342 -6.63 -7.67 9.16
N ALA A 343 -6.26 -8.85 9.68
CA ALA A 343 -7.16 -10.02 9.65
C ALA A 343 -8.48 -9.77 10.40
N THR A 344 -8.43 -9.08 11.55
CA THR A 344 -9.63 -8.71 12.30
C THR A 344 -10.56 -7.80 11.49
N LEU A 345 -10.02 -6.75 10.85
CA LEU A 345 -10.78 -5.86 9.97
C LEU A 345 -11.42 -6.62 8.79
N VAL A 346 -10.66 -7.51 8.14
CA VAL A 346 -11.14 -8.30 7.01
C VAL A 346 -12.26 -9.26 7.44
N ILE A 347 -12.15 -9.94 8.58
CA ILE A 347 -13.21 -10.82 9.13
C ILE A 347 -14.48 -10.03 9.47
N ASP A 348 -14.34 -8.82 10.03
CA ASP A 348 -15.48 -7.96 10.34
C ASP A 348 -16.18 -7.45 9.08
N ILE A 349 -15.43 -7.07 8.02
CA ILE A 349 -16.01 -6.70 6.71
C ILE A 349 -16.73 -7.90 6.09
N LEU A 350 -16.14 -9.09 6.05
CA LEU A 350 -16.79 -10.31 5.54
C LEU A 350 -18.09 -10.62 6.29
N SER A 351 -18.06 -10.48 7.62
CA SER A 351 -19.22 -10.73 8.49
C SER A 351 -20.35 -9.72 8.24
N ASP A 352 -20.01 -8.43 8.09
CA ASP A 352 -20.99 -7.37 7.90
C ASP A 352 -21.54 -7.33 6.47
N ALA A 353 -20.73 -7.66 5.45
CA ALA A 353 -21.19 -7.85 4.07
C ALA A 353 -22.27 -8.95 3.99
N LYS A 354 -22.03 -10.10 4.62
CA LYS A 354 -23.02 -11.18 4.75
C LYS A 354 -24.28 -10.71 5.45
N ARG A 355 -24.17 -9.98 6.56
CA ARG A 355 -25.33 -9.43 7.30
C ARG A 355 -26.16 -8.48 6.43
N ARG A 356 -25.49 -7.56 5.71
CA ARG A 356 -26.14 -6.56 4.83
C ARG A 356 -26.90 -7.23 3.69
N GLN A 357 -26.31 -8.22 3.03
CA GLN A 357 -27.01 -8.95 1.95
C GLN A 357 -28.24 -9.72 2.48
N GLN A 358 -28.16 -10.29 3.69
CA GLN A 358 -29.28 -11.02 4.29
C GLN A 358 -30.42 -10.10 4.78
N GLY A 359 -30.27 -8.78 4.73
CA GLY A 359 -31.27 -7.83 5.24
C GLY A 359 -31.45 -7.86 6.76
N SER A 360 -30.57 -8.55 7.48
CA SER A 360 -30.68 -8.72 8.94
C SER A 360 -30.50 -7.37 9.66
N PRO A 361 -31.52 -6.89 10.40
CA PRO A 361 -31.37 -5.67 11.19
C PRO A 361 -30.27 -5.86 12.23
N LEU A 362 -29.58 -4.77 12.58
CA LEU A 362 -28.75 -4.74 13.78
C LEU A 362 -29.65 -5.11 14.96
N SER A 363 -29.24 -6.07 15.79
CA SER A 363 -30.01 -6.49 16.97
C SER A 363 -30.34 -5.26 17.80
N SER A 364 -31.63 -4.94 17.90
CA SER A 364 -32.10 -3.62 18.32
C SER A 364 -31.51 -3.22 19.67
N SER A 365 -31.10 -1.96 19.77
CA SER A 365 -30.43 -1.30 20.91
C SER A 365 -31.28 -1.16 22.19
N LYS A 366 -32.02 -2.20 22.58
CA LYS A 366 -32.76 -2.26 23.84
C LYS A 366 -31.83 -2.36 25.06
N ASP A 367 -30.72 -3.09 24.93
CA ASP A 367 -29.72 -3.24 26.01
C ASP A 367 -29.08 -1.89 26.41
N ASN A 368 -29.01 -0.93 25.48
CA ASN A 368 -28.46 0.40 25.74
C ASN A 368 -29.37 1.24 26.66
N VAL A 369 -30.69 1.03 26.62
CA VAL A 369 -31.64 1.80 27.45
C VAL A 369 -31.63 1.29 28.89
N GLU A 370 -31.50 -0.01 29.10
CA GLU A 370 -31.46 -0.58 30.46
C GLU A 370 -30.16 -0.24 31.19
N LEU A 371 -29.02 -0.18 30.48
CA LEU A 371 -27.74 0.22 31.07
C LEU A 371 -27.76 1.68 31.56
N ILE A 372 -28.30 2.59 30.75
CA ILE A 372 -28.43 4.02 31.10
C ILE A 372 -29.36 4.21 32.29
N LEU A 373 -30.51 3.54 32.31
CA LEU A 373 -31.46 3.61 33.43
C LEU A 373 -30.85 3.07 34.74
N LYS A 374 -30.09 1.97 34.69
CA LYS A 374 -29.36 1.43 35.85
C LYS A 374 -28.25 2.37 36.36
N THR A 375 -27.57 3.09 35.48
CA THR A 375 -26.56 4.10 35.89
C THR A 375 -27.21 5.30 36.57
N ILE A 376 -28.33 5.80 36.04
CA ILE A 376 -29.05 6.96 36.60
C ILE A 376 -29.67 6.62 37.97
N SER A 377 -30.19 5.40 38.17
CA SER A 377 -30.79 4.99 39.46
C SER A 377 -29.79 4.84 40.61
N ASN A 378 -28.47 4.76 40.34
CA ASN A 378 -27.45 4.52 41.35
C ASN A 378 -26.61 5.75 41.74
N GLN A 379 -26.89 6.94 41.19
CA GLN A 379 -26.06 8.15 41.41
C GLN A 379 -26.76 9.30 42.16
N HIS A 380 -27.97 9.13 42.68
CA HIS A 380 -28.57 10.08 43.63
C HIS A 380 -28.33 9.64 45.09
N SER A 381 -27.12 9.91 45.58
CA SER A 381 -26.77 9.99 47.01
C SER A 381 -25.40 10.65 47.19
N VAL A 382 -25.33 11.67 48.05
CA VAL A 382 -24.13 12.38 48.55
C VAL A 382 -23.51 13.44 47.61
N GLU A 383 -23.45 14.66 48.15
CA GLU A 383 -22.81 15.86 47.60
C GLU A 383 -21.32 15.91 48.00
N SER A 384 -20.44 16.46 47.16
CA SER A 384 -19.52 17.55 47.56
C SER A 384 -18.49 17.88 46.46
N GLN A 385 -18.23 19.18 46.34
CA GLN A 385 -17.10 19.85 45.66
C GLN A 385 -15.81 19.01 45.51
N ASP A 386 -15.20 19.02 44.33
CA ASP A 386 -14.03 19.89 44.13
C ASP A 386 -13.76 20.20 42.65
N ASN A 387 -12.93 21.21 42.40
CA ASN A 387 -12.67 21.81 41.09
C ASN A 387 -11.24 21.51 40.64
N ASP A 388 -11.03 20.78 39.55
CA ASP A 388 -9.74 20.80 38.82
C ASP A 388 -9.90 20.33 37.36
N GLN A 389 -9.27 21.07 36.44
CA GLN A 389 -9.45 20.99 35.00
C GLN A 389 -8.12 20.62 34.33
N PRO A 390 -8.03 19.57 33.49
CA PRO A 390 -6.81 19.26 32.75
C PRO A 390 -6.68 20.11 31.47
N ASP A 391 -5.48 20.63 31.22
CA ASP A 391 -5.15 21.45 30.04
C ASP A 391 -5.42 20.75 28.69
N TYR A 392 -5.95 21.52 27.73
CA TYR A 392 -6.14 21.08 26.35
C TYR A 392 -5.57 22.13 25.37
N ASP A 393 -4.38 21.82 24.83
CA ASP A 393 -3.65 22.68 23.90
C ASP A 393 -4.40 22.79 22.56
N SER A 394 -4.92 24.00 22.28
CA SER A 394 -5.82 24.27 21.16
C SER A 394 -5.09 25.07 20.08
N VAL A 395 -4.61 24.36 19.05
CA VAL A 395 -3.99 24.99 17.87
C VAL A 395 -5.04 25.55 16.89
N ALA A 396 -4.66 26.63 16.22
CA ALA A 396 -5.55 27.61 15.59
C ALA A 396 -6.50 27.08 14.50
N SER A 397 -7.70 27.65 14.49
CA SER A 397 -8.62 27.70 13.35
C SER A 397 -8.76 29.15 12.87
N ASP A 398 -8.14 29.48 11.74
CA ASP A 398 -8.29 30.80 11.11
C ASP A 398 -9.62 30.87 10.34
N GLU A 399 -10.65 31.46 10.94
CA GLU A 399 -11.86 31.93 10.24
C GLU A 399 -12.27 33.32 10.75
N ASP A 400 -11.57 34.36 10.29
CA ASP A 400 -12.04 35.74 10.43
C ASP A 400 -13.28 35.96 9.54
N THR A 401 -14.45 36.14 10.17
CA THR A 401 -15.64 36.69 9.51
C THR A 401 -16.25 37.78 10.38
N ASP A 402 -15.89 39.03 10.09
CA ASP A 402 -16.39 40.21 10.79
C ASP A 402 -17.83 40.56 10.32
N PRO A 403 -18.80 40.83 11.21
CA PRO A 403 -20.20 41.06 10.85
C PRO A 403 -20.58 42.56 10.76
N GLU A 404 -21.90 42.85 10.74
CA GLU A 404 -22.56 44.18 10.74
C GLU A 404 -22.63 44.93 9.38
N ALA A 405 -23.71 45.67 9.06
CA ALA A 405 -25.06 45.70 9.62
C ALA A 405 -26.11 46.22 8.59
N THR A 406 -27.37 46.09 9.00
CA THR A 406 -28.65 46.40 8.34
C THR A 406 -28.82 47.72 7.56
N ALA A 407 -29.73 47.65 6.56
CA ALA A 407 -30.81 48.61 6.23
C ALA A 407 -30.75 49.48 4.94
N SER A 408 -31.60 49.08 3.97
CA SER A 408 -32.63 49.92 3.33
C SER A 408 -32.25 51.17 2.47
N LYS A 409 -32.24 51.03 1.12
CA LYS A 409 -33.25 51.61 0.19
C LYS A 409 -32.85 51.62 -1.31
N ALA A 410 -33.79 51.17 -2.13
CA ALA A 410 -34.24 51.73 -3.42
C ALA A 410 -33.24 52.21 -4.53
N HIS A 411 -33.31 51.49 -5.67
CA HIS A 411 -33.58 52.05 -7.01
C HIS A 411 -32.51 52.92 -7.72
N ARG A 412 -31.77 52.33 -8.69
CA ARG A 412 -31.62 52.91 -10.06
C ARG A 412 -31.05 51.95 -11.11
N GLN A 413 -31.22 52.35 -12.37
CA GLN A 413 -31.00 51.57 -13.60
C GLN A 413 -29.62 51.87 -14.26
N LYS A 414 -29.35 51.10 -15.33
CA LYS A 414 -28.33 51.27 -16.41
C LYS A 414 -26.91 50.74 -16.10
N ALA A 415 -26.06 50.43 -17.08
CA ALA A 415 -26.18 49.75 -18.39
C ALA A 415 -24.87 49.96 -19.19
N SER A 416 -24.41 48.94 -19.94
CA SER A 416 -23.33 49.04 -20.96
C SER A 416 -21.91 49.30 -20.39
N ARG A 417 -20.78 49.00 -21.05
CA ARG A 417 -20.51 48.37 -22.37
C ARG A 417 -19.04 47.85 -22.41
N LEU A 418 -18.72 47.09 -23.47
CA LEU A 418 -17.42 46.90 -24.19
C LEU A 418 -16.25 47.87 -23.81
N GLU A 419 -14.94 47.56 -23.91
CA GLU A 419 -14.21 46.59 -24.75
C GLU A 419 -12.72 46.40 -24.29
N LYS A 420 -12.16 45.17 -24.41
CA LYS A 420 -10.96 44.78 -25.22
C LYS A 420 -9.68 45.67 -25.21
N GLN A 421 -8.51 45.09 -24.85
CA GLN A 421 -7.30 44.95 -25.72
C GLN A 421 -6.08 44.27 -25.05
N ASN A 422 -5.14 43.79 -25.90
CA ASN A 422 -3.90 43.06 -25.57
C ASN A 422 -2.84 43.89 -24.79
N SER A 423 -1.89 43.21 -24.14
CA SER A 423 -0.46 43.17 -24.57
C SER A 423 0.42 42.30 -23.64
N THR A 424 1.29 41.48 -24.23
CA THR A 424 2.53 40.96 -23.60
C THR A 424 3.68 41.93 -23.82
N PRO A 425 4.72 41.90 -22.97
CA PRO A 425 6.03 41.49 -23.48
C PRO A 425 6.85 40.61 -22.50
N GLU A 426 7.94 40.05 -23.03
CA GLU A 426 8.96 39.26 -22.33
C GLU A 426 9.90 40.14 -21.48
N SER A 427 10.52 39.55 -20.44
CA SER A 427 11.98 39.67 -20.21
C SER A 427 12.49 38.73 -19.10
N ASP A 428 13.72 38.26 -19.26
CA ASP A 428 14.41 37.29 -18.40
C ASP A 428 14.88 37.87 -17.05
N TYR A 429 15.06 37.00 -16.05
CA TYR A 429 16.03 37.21 -14.98
C TYR A 429 16.70 35.89 -14.54
N ASP A 430 17.92 35.69 -15.04
CA ASP A 430 18.92 34.77 -14.50
C ASP A 430 19.72 35.50 -13.39
N ASN A 431 20.22 34.77 -12.39
CA ASN A 431 21.09 35.34 -11.35
C ASN A 431 21.98 34.28 -10.68
N THR A 432 23.27 34.32 -11.03
CA THR A 432 24.38 33.79 -10.20
C THR A 432 25.48 34.86 -10.19
N PRO A 433 26.18 35.10 -9.06
CA PRO A 433 27.58 35.51 -9.17
C PRO A 433 28.55 34.78 -8.22
N ASN A 434 29.78 34.65 -8.73
CA ASN A 434 30.92 33.86 -8.26
C ASN A 434 31.62 34.29 -6.96
N ASP A 435 32.40 33.33 -6.44
CA ASP A 435 33.65 33.46 -5.68
C ASP A 435 34.63 34.57 -6.12
N ARG A 436 35.46 35.00 -5.15
CA ARG A 436 36.93 35.15 -5.34
C ARG A 436 37.70 34.84 -4.05
N ASP A 437 38.72 33.99 -4.18
CA ASP A 437 39.71 33.66 -3.14
C ASP A 437 40.66 34.82 -2.79
N LEU A 438 41.39 34.67 -1.65
CA LEU A 438 42.83 34.96 -1.53
C LEU A 438 43.41 34.43 -0.20
N ASP A 439 44.48 33.64 -0.27
CA ASP A 439 45.28 33.13 0.85
C ASP A 439 46.31 34.18 1.38
N ASP A 440 46.77 34.06 2.64
CA ASP A 440 48.08 33.43 2.98
C ASP A 440 48.68 33.78 4.38
N MET A 441 49.37 32.78 4.95
CA MET A 441 50.45 32.73 5.99
C MET A 441 50.51 33.61 7.27
N GLY A 442 50.89 32.95 8.38
CA GLY A 442 51.19 33.63 9.67
C GLY A 442 51.82 32.86 10.86
N SER A 443 52.22 31.59 10.71
CA SER A 443 53.17 30.82 11.57
C SER A 443 53.33 31.07 13.10
N SER A 444 53.03 30.07 13.97
CA SER A 444 54.03 29.51 14.95
C SER A 444 53.54 28.36 15.88
N ARG A 445 54.52 27.58 16.36
CA ARG A 445 54.48 26.20 16.90
C ARG A 445 54.08 25.99 18.39
N LYS A 446 53.45 24.82 18.66
CA LYS A 446 53.60 23.87 19.81
C LYS A 446 53.29 24.30 21.28
N GLY A 447 52.57 23.45 22.06
CA GLY A 447 52.72 23.47 23.55
C GLY A 447 51.74 22.79 24.54
N ARG A 448 51.40 21.49 24.40
CA ARG A 448 51.11 20.47 25.47
C ARG A 448 50.58 20.84 26.91
N GLN A 449 49.37 20.36 27.22
CA GLN A 449 48.80 19.76 28.48
C GLN A 449 49.02 20.29 29.95
N ARG A 450 47.88 20.38 30.67
CA ARG A 450 47.54 19.94 32.06
C ARG A 450 47.86 20.75 33.36
N SER A 451 46.78 21.34 33.92
CA SER A 451 46.12 21.08 35.25
C SER A 451 46.77 21.27 36.65
N SER A 452 46.11 22.10 37.49
CA SER A 452 45.79 21.97 38.94
C SER A 452 44.71 23.04 39.30
N VAL A 453 43.58 22.85 40.01
CA VAL A 453 43.24 22.29 41.36
C VAL A 453 43.57 23.23 42.55
N TRP A 454 42.84 23.03 43.68
CA TRP A 454 42.85 23.66 45.04
C TRP A 454 41.85 24.83 45.26
N GLN A 455 41.10 25.00 46.37
CA GLN A 455 40.53 24.08 47.42
C GLN A 455 39.49 24.81 48.32
N SER A 456 38.49 24.13 48.93
CA SER A 456 37.87 24.52 50.22
C SER A 456 37.20 23.32 50.96
N ASP A 457 37.10 23.35 52.30
CA ASP A 457 36.78 22.18 53.17
C ASP A 457 36.26 22.56 54.59
N SER A 458 35.79 21.56 55.39
CA SER A 458 35.34 21.56 56.83
C SER A 458 33.83 21.81 57.13
N SER A 459 33.11 21.14 58.06
CA SER A 459 33.41 20.08 59.10
C SER A 459 32.11 19.34 59.60
N GLY A 460 32.20 18.11 60.15
CA GLY A 460 31.07 17.18 60.56
C GLY A 460 30.57 17.26 62.04
N PRO A 461 30.10 16.18 62.74
CA PRO A 461 29.99 14.72 62.41
C PRO A 461 28.68 13.97 62.88
N ASP A 462 28.68 12.62 62.77
CA ASP A 462 27.87 11.54 63.44
C ASP A 462 26.33 11.39 63.28
N THR A 463 25.88 10.26 62.68
CA THR A 463 25.10 9.14 63.31
C THR A 463 24.72 8.06 62.27
N ALA A 464 24.35 6.85 62.71
CA ALA A 464 24.16 5.66 61.86
C ALA A 464 22.69 5.27 61.63
N GLU A 465 22.35 4.68 60.47
CA GLU A 465 21.34 3.62 60.29
C GLU A 465 21.44 2.95 58.88
N PRO A 466 20.73 1.83 58.58
CA PRO A 466 21.29 0.75 57.74
C PRO A 466 21.00 0.80 56.23
N HIS A 467 21.75 -0.05 55.50
CA HIS A 467 21.68 -0.27 54.05
C HIS A 467 20.27 -0.44 53.47
N VAL A 468 19.86 0.50 52.62
CA VAL A 468 18.87 0.26 51.56
C VAL A 468 19.61 -0.28 50.33
N ALA A 469 19.24 -1.45 49.84
CA ALA A 469 19.81 -2.01 48.61
C ALA A 469 19.37 -1.16 47.40
N PRO A 470 20.29 -0.78 46.48
CA PRO A 470 19.92 0.03 45.33
C PRO A 470 19.00 -0.75 44.39
N SER A 471 17.90 -0.12 44.00
CA SER A 471 16.98 -0.58 42.96
C SER A 471 17.75 -0.88 41.66
N PRO A 472 17.38 -1.91 40.89
CA PRO A 472 18.00 -2.17 39.59
C PRO A 472 17.55 -1.09 38.59
N ILE A 473 18.35 -0.02 38.47
CA ILE A 473 18.18 1.06 37.50
C ILE A 473 18.27 0.45 36.09
N LEU A 474 17.26 0.70 35.25
CA LEU A 474 17.31 0.37 33.83
C LEU A 474 18.34 1.26 33.12
N PRO A 475 19.06 0.78 32.10
CA PRO A 475 20.02 1.61 31.40
C PRO A 475 19.34 2.79 30.69
N SER A 476 20.09 3.89 30.54
CA SER A 476 19.59 5.05 29.82
C SER A 476 19.27 4.68 28.37
N THR A 477 18.20 5.27 27.81
CA THR A 477 17.82 5.04 26.41
C THR A 477 18.95 5.42 25.45
N GLU A 478 19.73 6.45 25.80
CA GLU A 478 20.87 6.95 25.03
C GLU A 478 22.04 5.93 24.98
N ASP A 479 22.38 5.29 26.10
CA ASP A 479 23.41 4.24 26.13
C ASP A 479 23.02 3.03 25.27
N VAL A 480 21.75 2.64 25.31
CA VAL A 480 21.23 1.51 24.52
C VAL A 480 21.20 1.85 23.03
N ILE A 481 20.88 3.09 22.64
CA ILE A 481 20.99 3.59 21.26
C ILE A 481 22.46 3.54 20.81
N ARG A 482 23.38 4.14 21.58
CA ARG A 482 24.80 4.21 21.25
C ARG A 482 25.45 2.83 21.09
N LYS A 483 25.08 1.85 21.92
CA LYS A 483 25.52 0.45 21.74
C LYS A 483 24.88 -0.22 20.51
N THR A 484 23.62 0.07 20.22
CA THR A 484 22.92 -0.42 19.01
C THR A 484 23.55 0.11 17.72
N GLU A 485 23.96 1.38 17.68
CA GLU A 485 24.71 1.97 16.58
C GLU A 485 26.07 1.30 16.39
N GLN A 486 26.81 1.05 17.48
CA GLN A 486 28.10 0.35 17.44
C GLN A 486 27.96 -1.09 16.92
N ILE A 487 26.91 -1.81 17.31
CA ILE A 487 26.58 -3.14 16.76
C ILE A 487 26.24 -3.04 15.27
N THR A 488 25.42 -2.06 14.88
CA THR A 488 25.00 -1.84 13.49
C THR A 488 26.18 -1.52 12.57
N LYS A 489 27.12 -0.69 13.03
CA LYS A 489 28.36 -0.40 12.30
C LYS A 489 29.22 -1.65 12.09
N ASN A 490 29.40 -2.46 13.13
CA ASN A 490 30.17 -3.70 13.02
C ASN A 490 29.48 -4.72 12.07
N ILE A 491 28.15 -4.74 12.04
CA ILE A 491 27.35 -5.52 11.08
C ILE A 491 27.53 -5.00 9.64
N GLN A 492 27.54 -3.68 9.41
CA GLN A 492 27.76 -3.12 8.07
C GLN A 492 29.14 -3.51 7.50
N GLU A 493 30.18 -3.56 8.34
CA GLU A 493 31.50 -4.04 7.93
C GLU A 493 31.51 -5.54 7.58
N LEU A 494 30.80 -6.39 8.34
CA LEU A 494 30.62 -7.80 8.03
C LEU A 494 29.86 -8.01 6.70
N LEU A 495 28.77 -7.25 6.49
CA LEU A 495 27.98 -7.34 5.25
C LEU A 495 28.78 -6.87 4.03
N ARG A 496 29.64 -5.86 4.17
CA ARG A 496 30.59 -5.45 3.12
C ARG A 496 31.61 -6.55 2.82
N ALA A 497 32.20 -7.16 3.86
CA ALA A 497 33.10 -8.30 3.67
C ALA A 497 32.40 -9.49 2.98
N ALA A 498 31.11 -9.70 3.23
CA ALA A 498 30.31 -10.72 2.56
C ALA A 498 30.06 -10.38 1.08
N GLN A 499 29.73 -9.13 0.74
CA GLN A 499 29.59 -8.66 -0.65
C GLN A 499 30.91 -8.77 -1.45
N GLU A 500 32.04 -8.52 -0.79
CA GLU A 500 33.37 -8.59 -1.39
C GLU A 500 33.98 -10.01 -1.38
N ASN A 501 33.25 -11.03 -0.91
CA ASN A 501 33.71 -12.43 -0.72
C ASN A 501 35.00 -12.56 0.12
N LYS A 502 35.22 -11.66 1.08
CA LYS A 502 36.40 -11.61 1.96
C LYS A 502 36.18 -12.44 3.22
N HIS A 503 36.16 -13.77 3.07
CA HIS A 503 35.88 -14.71 4.16
C HIS A 503 36.87 -14.60 5.33
N ASP A 504 38.14 -14.25 5.09
CA ASP A 504 39.15 -14.02 6.15
C ASP A 504 38.75 -12.89 7.12
N SER A 505 37.90 -11.96 6.69
CA SER A 505 37.40 -10.87 7.54
C SER A 505 36.21 -11.25 8.42
N TYR A 506 35.61 -12.43 8.22
CA TYR A 506 34.39 -12.84 8.93
C TYR A 506 34.64 -13.06 10.43
N ILE A 507 35.76 -13.68 10.79
CA ILE A 507 36.13 -13.94 12.19
C ILE A 507 36.37 -12.61 12.95
N PRO A 508 37.28 -11.71 12.52
CA PRO A 508 37.48 -10.41 13.17
C PRO A 508 36.22 -9.53 13.22
N CYS A 509 35.31 -9.63 12.25
CA CYS A 509 34.03 -8.93 12.31
C CYS A 509 33.08 -9.57 13.35
N SER A 510 32.98 -10.90 13.38
CA SER A 510 32.14 -11.61 14.36
C SER A 510 32.58 -11.38 15.81
N GLU A 511 33.89 -11.28 16.06
CA GLU A 511 34.44 -10.97 17.38
C GLU A 511 34.08 -9.54 17.82
N ARG A 512 34.21 -8.55 16.94
CA ARG A 512 33.82 -7.15 17.23
C ARG A 512 32.31 -7.01 17.44
N ILE A 513 31.49 -7.78 16.71
CA ILE A 513 30.03 -7.85 16.95
C ILE A 513 29.76 -8.49 18.33
N HIS A 514 30.43 -9.59 18.67
CA HIS A 514 30.25 -10.29 19.94
C HIS A 514 30.65 -9.43 21.16
N VAL A 515 31.75 -8.69 21.07
CA VAL A 515 32.17 -7.71 22.11
C VAL A 515 31.11 -6.63 22.27
N ALA A 516 30.67 -5.99 21.18
CA ALA A 516 29.63 -4.94 21.24
C ALA A 516 28.28 -5.46 21.79
N VAL A 517 27.89 -6.69 21.45
CA VAL A 517 26.71 -7.37 22.03
C VAL A 517 26.88 -7.67 23.52
N THR A 518 28.08 -8.09 23.95
CA THR A 518 28.38 -8.35 25.36
C THR A 518 28.33 -7.06 26.18
N GLU A 519 28.89 -5.97 25.65
CA GLU A 519 28.80 -4.63 26.25
C GLU A 519 27.35 -4.12 26.31
N MET A 520 26.55 -4.34 25.26
CA MET A 520 25.12 -3.99 25.27
C MET A 520 24.35 -4.80 26.32
N ALA A 521 24.62 -6.10 26.45
CA ALA A 521 24.00 -6.95 27.45
C ALA A 521 24.41 -6.58 28.88
N ALA A 522 25.64 -6.10 29.09
CA ALA A 522 26.14 -5.65 30.38
C ALA A 522 25.48 -4.35 30.90
N LEU A 523 24.81 -3.58 30.02
CA LEU A 523 23.97 -2.45 30.44
C LEU A 523 22.73 -2.87 31.23
N PHE A 524 22.29 -4.13 31.10
CA PHE A 524 21.06 -4.61 31.72
C PHE A 524 21.34 -5.42 33.00
N PRO A 525 20.44 -5.35 34.01
CA PRO A 525 20.58 -6.16 35.22
C PRO A 525 20.49 -7.65 34.89
N LYS A 526 21.26 -8.50 35.60
CA LYS A 526 21.34 -9.96 35.37
C LYS A 526 19.99 -10.70 35.39
N LYS A 527 18.94 -10.10 35.96
CA LYS A 527 17.55 -10.55 35.89
C LYS A 527 16.65 -9.35 35.57
N PRO A 528 16.39 -9.03 34.28
CA PRO A 528 15.43 -7.99 33.92
C PRO A 528 14.02 -8.41 34.36
N LYS A 529 13.28 -7.45 34.94
CA LYS A 529 11.86 -7.66 35.32
C LYS A 529 11.00 -7.90 34.07
N SER A 530 11.23 -7.13 33.01
CA SER A 530 10.55 -7.26 31.72
C SER A 530 10.92 -8.55 30.98
N ASP A 531 9.90 -9.37 30.70
CA ASP A 531 10.01 -10.59 29.90
C ASP A 531 10.40 -10.29 28.44
N MET A 532 10.00 -9.13 27.92
CA MET A 532 10.37 -8.66 26.58
C MET A 532 11.86 -8.32 26.50
N VAL A 533 12.41 -7.61 27.49
CA VAL A 533 13.86 -7.34 27.59
C VAL A 533 14.62 -8.65 27.71
N ARG A 534 14.18 -9.57 28.58
CA ARG A 534 14.84 -10.87 28.78
C ARG A 534 14.86 -11.74 27.52
N THR A 535 13.77 -11.73 26.75
CA THR A 535 13.68 -12.46 25.46
C THR A 535 14.57 -11.84 24.40
N SER A 536 14.59 -10.50 24.30
CA SER A 536 15.41 -9.77 23.33
C SER A 536 16.91 -9.90 23.62
N LEU A 537 17.34 -9.85 24.89
CA LEU A 537 18.73 -10.12 25.29
C LEU A 537 19.15 -11.56 24.99
N ARG A 538 18.29 -12.55 25.29
CA ARG A 538 18.58 -13.96 24.94
C ARG A 538 18.77 -14.14 23.44
N LEU A 539 17.92 -13.53 22.61
CA LEU A 539 18.02 -13.57 21.16
C LEU A 539 19.29 -12.88 20.65
N LEU A 540 19.62 -11.71 21.18
CA LEU A 540 20.83 -10.96 20.83
C LEU A 540 22.10 -11.78 21.10
N THR A 541 22.24 -12.30 22.33
CA THR A 541 23.41 -13.07 22.75
C THR A 541 23.51 -14.41 22.03
N SER A 542 22.40 -15.15 21.85
CA SER A 542 22.42 -16.43 21.14
C SER A 542 22.74 -16.26 19.66
N SER A 543 22.23 -15.20 19.01
CA SER A 543 22.53 -14.89 17.61
C SER A 543 23.99 -14.47 17.43
N ALA A 544 24.59 -13.77 18.39
CA ALA A 544 26.02 -13.44 18.38
C ALA A 544 26.92 -14.67 18.54
N TYR A 545 26.58 -15.63 19.41
CA TYR A 545 27.30 -16.90 19.49
C TYR A 545 27.12 -17.75 18.22
N ARG A 546 25.91 -17.80 17.66
CA ARG A 546 25.64 -18.50 16.39
C ARG A 546 26.46 -17.89 15.25
N LEU A 547 26.51 -16.56 15.14
CA LEU A 547 27.34 -15.85 14.18
C LEU A 547 28.82 -16.25 14.28
N GLN A 548 29.40 -16.26 15.48
CA GLN A 548 30.79 -16.71 15.68
C GLN A 548 30.99 -18.18 15.29
N SER A 549 30.00 -19.04 15.50
CA SER A 549 30.07 -20.44 15.09
C SER A 549 30.02 -20.59 13.56
N GLU A 550 29.19 -19.81 12.87
CA GLU A 550 29.12 -19.81 11.41
C GLU A 550 30.38 -19.22 10.77
N CYS A 551 30.89 -18.09 11.29
CA CYS A 551 32.14 -17.48 10.83
C CYS A 551 33.38 -18.37 11.05
N LYS A 552 33.32 -19.40 11.91
CA LYS A 552 34.41 -20.39 12.05
C LYS A 552 34.38 -21.48 10.97
N LYS A 553 33.23 -21.76 10.35
CA LYS A 553 33.10 -22.75 9.27
C LYS A 553 33.73 -22.30 7.95
N THR A 554 34.13 -21.03 7.83
CA THR A 554 34.87 -20.50 6.68
C THR A 554 36.38 -20.75 6.75
N LEU A 555 36.90 -21.37 7.81
CA LEU A 555 38.30 -21.75 7.92
C LEU A 555 38.57 -23.07 7.17
N PRO A 556 39.61 -23.13 6.30
CA PRO A 556 40.08 -24.39 5.75
C PRO A 556 40.86 -25.18 6.81
N GLY A 557 40.21 -26.16 7.47
CA GLY A 557 40.89 -26.91 8.54
C GLY A 557 40.24 -28.18 9.10
N ASP A 558 39.01 -28.54 8.71
CA ASP A 558 38.32 -29.73 9.26
C ASP A 558 38.12 -30.79 8.15
N PRO A 559 38.41 -32.09 8.36
CA PRO A 559 38.30 -33.13 7.33
C PRO A 559 36.85 -33.61 7.12
N GLY A 560 35.95 -32.65 6.89
CA GLY A 560 34.54 -32.88 6.59
C GLY A 560 34.21 -32.85 5.09
N PRO A 561 32.94 -33.10 4.72
CA PRO A 561 32.46 -32.85 3.35
C PRO A 561 32.62 -31.37 2.97
N PRO A 562 32.71 -31.02 1.68
CA PRO A 562 32.98 -29.65 1.23
C PRO A 562 31.90 -28.69 1.75
N THR A 563 32.30 -27.77 2.63
CA THR A 563 31.44 -26.72 3.16
C THR A 563 30.97 -25.81 2.02
N ASP A 564 29.66 -25.71 1.82
CA ASP A 564 29.09 -24.74 0.89
C ASP A 564 29.29 -23.31 1.45
N ILE A 565 30.28 -22.61 0.90
CA ILE A 565 30.67 -21.26 1.30
C ILE A 565 29.54 -20.25 1.03
N GLN A 566 28.69 -20.48 0.02
CA GLN A 566 27.53 -19.61 -0.24
C GLN A 566 26.46 -19.80 0.84
N LEU A 567 26.18 -21.04 1.24
CA LEU A 567 25.27 -21.34 2.36
C LEU A 567 25.79 -20.78 3.68
N VAL A 568 27.08 -20.90 3.98
CA VAL A 568 27.68 -20.29 5.19
C VAL A 568 27.58 -18.76 5.14
N THR A 569 27.85 -18.14 4.00
CA THR A 569 27.68 -16.69 3.81
C THR A 569 26.23 -16.25 4.06
N GLN A 570 25.25 -17.01 3.55
CA GLN A 570 23.83 -16.76 3.80
C GLN A 570 23.48 -16.88 5.31
N GLN A 571 24.02 -17.89 6.00
CA GLN A 571 23.81 -18.10 7.43
C GLN A 571 24.46 -16.99 8.29
N VAL A 572 25.66 -16.53 7.92
CA VAL A 572 26.35 -15.37 8.53
C VAL A 572 25.52 -14.09 8.37
N ILE A 573 25.02 -13.82 7.16
CA ILE A 573 24.15 -12.67 6.88
C ILE A 573 22.84 -12.74 7.70
N GLN A 574 22.20 -13.91 7.77
CA GLN A 574 20.98 -14.10 8.58
C GLN A 574 21.23 -13.84 10.07
N CYS A 575 22.34 -14.32 10.63
CA CYS A 575 22.69 -14.04 12.02
C CYS A 575 22.92 -12.55 12.27
N ALA A 576 23.53 -11.84 11.31
CA ALA A 576 23.71 -10.39 11.41
C ALA A 576 22.37 -9.63 11.44
N TYR A 577 21.39 -10.02 10.61
CA TYR A 577 20.05 -9.45 10.65
C TYR A 577 19.30 -9.76 11.96
N ASP A 578 19.40 -10.97 12.48
CA ASP A 578 18.78 -11.35 13.76
C ASP A 578 19.33 -10.51 14.94
N ILE A 579 20.64 -10.25 14.95
CA ILE A 579 21.30 -9.37 15.94
C ILE A 579 20.80 -7.93 15.80
N ALA A 580 20.76 -7.37 14.58
CA ALA A 580 20.28 -6.00 14.35
C ALA A 580 18.81 -5.83 14.77
N LYS A 581 17.96 -6.83 14.48
CA LYS A 581 16.55 -6.86 14.89
C LYS A 581 16.40 -6.88 16.41
N ALA A 582 17.16 -7.73 17.10
CA ALA A 582 17.14 -7.82 18.56
C ALA A 582 17.63 -6.53 19.24
N ALA A 583 18.68 -5.89 18.70
CA ALA A 583 19.20 -4.62 19.22
C ALA A 583 18.18 -3.47 19.04
N LYS A 584 17.57 -3.34 17.86
CA LYS A 584 16.49 -2.37 17.61
C LYS A 584 15.26 -2.61 18.49
N GLN A 585 14.93 -3.87 18.76
CA GLN A 585 13.86 -4.24 19.68
C GLN A 585 14.17 -3.81 21.11
N LEU A 586 15.42 -3.98 21.59
CA LEU A 586 15.84 -3.48 22.90
C LEU A 586 15.70 -1.96 23.02
N VAL A 587 16.18 -1.17 22.04
CA VAL A 587 15.97 0.29 22.01
C VAL A 587 14.48 0.62 22.14
N THR A 588 13.63 -0.03 21.35
CA THR A 588 12.18 0.21 21.35
C THR A 588 11.53 -0.10 22.70
N ILE A 589 12.00 -1.13 23.40
CA ILE A 589 11.50 -1.49 24.73
C ILE A 589 11.99 -0.49 25.78
N THR A 590 13.30 -0.15 25.81
CA THR A 590 13.83 0.81 26.80
C THR A 590 13.29 2.22 26.61
N THR A 591 13.02 2.67 25.38
CA THR A 591 12.33 3.95 25.15
C THR A 591 10.91 3.94 25.73
N LYS A 592 10.21 2.81 25.70
CA LYS A 592 8.86 2.68 26.30
C LYS A 592 8.89 2.52 27.81
N GLU A 593 9.85 1.76 28.33
CA GLU A 593 10.00 1.50 29.78
C GLU A 593 10.63 2.68 30.55
N ASN A 594 11.26 3.65 29.87
CA ASN A 594 11.78 4.90 30.47
C ASN A 594 10.85 6.12 30.28
N ASN A 595 9.79 6.01 29.47
CA ASN A 595 8.80 7.08 29.22
C ASN A 595 7.46 6.85 29.97
N ASN A 596 7.37 5.77 30.75
CA ASN A 596 6.25 5.38 31.62
C ASN A 596 6.75 5.26 33.07
#